data_AF-A0A4W5Q2R0-F1
#
_entry.id   AF-A0A4W5Q2R0-F1
#
_cell.length_a   1.000
_cell.length_b   1.000
_cell.length_c   1.000
_cell.angle_alpha   90.00
_cell.angle_beta   90.00
_cell.angle_gamma   90.00
#
_symmetry.space_group_name_H-M   'P 1'
#
loop_
_entity.id
_entity.type
_entity.pdbx_description
1 polymer ?
#
loop_
_entity_poly.entity_id
_entity_poly.type
_entity_poly.pdbx_seq_one_letter_code
_entity_poly.pdbx_strand_id
1 'polypeptide(L)'
;MPSNLGGRSSKSFTRRLFLKTVTQHKDNFIFKSASCKEIRRVNQGLCTTDPPMTVPNYFEPEVYSHEGKGAYRFQCPSAGLFQCSITGLVFKMEGGVLYRTVHWDRRLLSQSGKRPAGPLFKFTCLKWSVCQLHIQNCEIHSEGGCDFLSVAHVTDDDSMEFLLPHETTETHVILNITGFCKYGITKEQEAPVSPIRALVLLFYQLPDDNNRTTLNVLLLPRNVDIDEEAVCGL
;
A
#
# COMPACT_ATOMS: atom_id res chain seq x y z
N MET A 1 54.98 -5.59 2.84
CA MET A 1 54.26 -4.57 2.05
C MET A 1 53.54 -5.31 0.92
N PRO A 2 52.26 -5.02 0.64
CA PRO A 2 51.15 -5.84 1.17
C PRO A 2 50.46 -6.81 0.19
N SER A 3 49.67 -7.66 0.83
CA SER A 3 48.67 -8.65 0.40
C SER A 3 47.66 -8.22 -0.66
N ASN A 4 47.16 -9.18 -1.44
CA ASN A 4 45.83 -9.14 -2.05
C ASN A 4 45.21 -10.54 -2.12
N LEU A 5 44.53 -10.95 -1.05
CA LEU A 5 43.49 -11.98 -1.09
C LEU A 5 42.15 -11.24 -1.14
N GLY A 6 41.67 -10.98 -2.36
CA GLY A 6 40.34 -10.43 -2.61
C GLY A 6 39.27 -11.51 -2.43
N GLY A 7 38.98 -11.86 -1.19
CA GLY A 7 37.82 -12.68 -0.83
C GLY A 7 36.54 -11.86 -0.98
N ARG A 8 35.89 -11.92 -2.14
CA ARG A 8 34.55 -11.37 -2.33
C ARG A 8 33.57 -12.29 -1.62
N SER A 9 33.28 -12.01 -0.35
CA SER A 9 32.24 -12.71 0.42
C SER A 9 30.89 -12.42 -0.23
N SER A 10 30.41 -13.37 -1.02
CA SER A 10 29.04 -13.39 -1.53
C SER A 10 28.12 -13.66 -0.35
N LYS A 11 27.54 -12.60 0.22
CA LYS A 11 26.47 -12.72 1.23
C LYS A 11 25.21 -13.25 0.54
N SER A 12 25.08 -14.56 0.47
CA SER A 12 23.86 -15.23 0.04
C SER A 12 22.81 -15.07 1.14
N PHE A 13 21.81 -14.21 0.93
CA PHE A 13 20.63 -14.11 1.79
C PHE A 13 19.50 -14.97 1.20
N THR A 14 19.10 -16.00 1.93
CA THR A 14 17.89 -16.77 1.60
C THR A 14 16.69 -16.10 2.25
N ARG A 15 15.83 -15.43 1.47
CA ARG A 15 14.57 -14.86 1.96
C ARG A 15 13.50 -15.94 2.02
N ARG A 16 12.78 -16.05 3.15
CA ARG A 16 11.52 -16.80 3.25
C ARG A 16 10.46 -15.91 3.91
N LEU A 17 9.30 -15.81 3.25
CA LEU A 17 8.17 -15.00 3.68
C LEU A 17 7.19 -15.87 4.48
N PHE A 18 6.81 -15.43 5.67
CA PHE A 18 5.77 -16.07 6.49
C PHE A 18 4.73 -15.04 6.91
N LEU A 19 3.44 -15.42 7.03
CA LEU A 19 2.40 -14.54 7.60
C LEU A 19 2.28 -14.78 9.11
N LYS A 20 2.23 -13.73 9.93
CA LYS A 20 1.96 -13.80 11.39
C LYS A 20 1.10 -12.61 11.84
N THR A 21 0.70 -12.58 13.12
CA THR A 21 -0.09 -11.50 13.75
C THR A 21 0.80 -10.61 14.62
N VAL A 22 0.69 -9.27 14.52
CA VAL A 22 1.62 -8.30 15.16
C VAL A 22 0.87 -7.04 15.65
N THR A 23 1.47 -6.25 16.56
CA THR A 23 0.93 -5.00 17.15
C THR A 23 1.82 -3.78 16.78
N GLN A 24 1.25 -2.60 16.44
CA GLN A 24 1.97 -1.49 15.75
C GLN A 24 2.41 -0.30 16.65
N HIS A 25 3.60 0.30 16.39
CA HIS A 25 4.12 1.56 17.00
C HIS A 25 4.71 2.55 15.94
N LYS A 26 4.87 3.85 16.30
CA LYS A 26 4.97 5.07 15.43
C LYS A 26 6.40 5.62 15.21
N ASP A 27 6.69 6.28 14.06
CA ASP A 27 7.66 7.41 13.89
C ASP A 27 7.46 8.32 12.63
N ASN A 28 7.88 9.60 12.68
CA ASN A 28 7.57 10.78 11.80
C ASN A 28 8.71 11.18 10.82
N PHE A 29 8.44 11.93 9.72
CA PHE A 29 9.19 13.09 9.13
C PHE A 29 8.52 13.63 7.81
N ILE A 30 8.84 14.86 7.36
CA ILE A 30 8.09 15.76 6.42
C ILE A 30 8.75 15.87 5.01
N PHE A 31 7.99 16.09 3.89
CA PHE A 31 8.15 17.17 2.86
C PHE A 31 7.55 16.92 1.42
N LYS A 32 6.78 17.93 0.97
CA LYS A 32 6.48 18.57 -0.35
C LYS A 32 5.91 17.83 -1.59
N SER A 33 4.93 18.55 -2.19
CA SER A 33 3.86 18.16 -3.10
C SER A 33 4.09 18.50 -4.59
N ALA A 34 3.26 17.93 -5.47
CA ALA A 34 3.06 18.33 -6.86
C ALA A 34 1.58 18.14 -7.25
N SER A 35 1.06 19.02 -8.11
CA SER A 35 -0.35 19.32 -8.44
C SER A 35 -1.15 18.18 -9.10
N CYS A 36 -2.43 18.01 -8.75
CA CYS A 36 -3.43 17.35 -9.61
C CYS A 36 -4.24 18.43 -10.33
N LYS A 37 -4.07 18.50 -11.64
CA LYS A 37 -4.98 19.22 -12.52
C LYS A 37 -5.33 18.28 -13.67
N GLU A 38 -6.20 17.32 -13.40
CA GLU A 38 -7.09 16.73 -14.40
C GLU A 38 -8.15 15.87 -13.68
N ILE A 39 -9.25 16.49 -13.26
CA ILE A 39 -10.47 15.75 -12.92
C ILE A 39 -11.07 15.27 -14.24
N ARG A 40 -10.55 14.15 -14.78
CA ARG A 40 -11.28 13.40 -15.80
C ARG A 40 -12.33 12.58 -15.06
N ARG A 41 -13.61 12.90 -15.29
CA ARG A 41 -14.74 12.20 -14.65
C ARG A 41 -14.60 10.70 -14.88
N VAL A 42 -14.67 9.96 -13.78
CA VAL A 42 -14.81 8.51 -13.78
C VAL A 42 -16.14 8.12 -14.43
N ASN A 43 -16.13 7.18 -15.39
CA ASN A 43 -17.36 6.62 -15.92
C ASN A 43 -17.94 5.61 -14.93
N GLN A 44 -18.97 6.01 -14.19
CA GLN A 44 -19.64 5.14 -13.23
C GLN A 44 -20.39 3.96 -13.87
N GLY A 45 -20.63 3.98 -15.19
CA GLY A 45 -21.26 2.86 -15.92
C GLY A 45 -20.45 1.56 -15.90
N LEU A 46 -19.14 1.62 -15.60
CA LEU A 46 -18.35 0.42 -15.34
C LEU A 46 -18.73 -0.27 -14.02
N CYS A 47 -19.27 0.46 -13.04
CA CYS A 47 -19.67 -0.15 -11.78
C CYS A 47 -20.87 -1.11 -11.95
N THR A 48 -21.67 -0.95 -13.00
CA THR A 48 -22.94 -1.67 -13.23
C THR A 48 -22.86 -2.80 -14.27
N THR A 49 -21.67 -3.32 -14.57
CA THR A 49 -21.50 -4.43 -15.53
C THR A 49 -22.17 -5.72 -15.04
N ASP A 50 -22.97 -6.36 -15.89
CA ASP A 50 -23.63 -7.64 -15.67
C ASP A 50 -23.03 -8.69 -16.65
N PRO A 51 -22.47 -9.82 -16.20
CA PRO A 51 -22.37 -10.29 -14.80
C PRO A 51 -21.36 -9.50 -13.96
N PRO A 52 -21.53 -9.51 -12.61
CA PRO A 52 -20.61 -8.84 -11.71
C PRO A 52 -19.20 -9.44 -11.82
N MET A 53 -18.20 -8.59 -12.02
CA MET A 53 -16.79 -8.97 -12.00
C MET A 53 -16.37 -9.25 -10.55
N THR A 54 -16.29 -10.52 -10.17
CA THR A 54 -16.01 -10.92 -8.78
C THR A 54 -14.61 -11.47 -8.57
N VAL A 55 -13.94 -11.95 -9.62
CA VAL A 55 -12.58 -12.51 -9.54
C VAL A 55 -11.59 -11.55 -10.20
N PRO A 56 -10.59 -11.02 -9.48
CA PRO A 56 -9.60 -10.12 -10.05
C PRO A 56 -8.58 -10.88 -10.90
N ASN A 57 -8.19 -10.29 -12.03
CA ASN A 57 -7.01 -10.71 -12.79
C ASN A 57 -5.76 -10.10 -12.15
N TYR A 58 -4.75 -10.92 -11.88
CA TYR A 58 -3.49 -10.43 -11.36
C TYR A 58 -2.65 -9.76 -12.44
N PHE A 59 -1.97 -8.68 -12.07
CA PHE A 59 -0.97 -8.04 -12.93
C PHE A 59 0.25 -7.62 -12.11
N GLU A 60 1.40 -7.63 -12.76
CA GLU A 60 2.61 -6.99 -12.27
C GLU A 60 2.69 -5.58 -12.89
N PRO A 61 2.80 -4.51 -12.08
CA PRO A 61 2.87 -3.16 -12.62
C PRO A 61 4.24 -2.90 -13.27
N GLU A 62 4.27 -2.02 -14.27
CA GLU A 62 5.52 -1.42 -14.73
C GLU A 62 6.05 -0.47 -13.66
N VAL A 63 7.29 -0.66 -13.23
CA VAL A 63 7.98 0.30 -12.36
C VAL A 63 8.44 1.48 -13.20
N TYR A 64 7.90 2.65 -12.90
CA TYR A 64 8.15 3.90 -13.59
C TYR A 64 8.81 4.89 -12.63
N SER A 65 10.04 5.29 -12.93
CA SER A 65 10.73 6.35 -12.17
C SER A 65 10.57 7.67 -12.91
N HIS A 66 9.89 8.63 -12.27
CA HIS A 66 9.80 10.01 -12.75
C HIS A 66 10.29 10.95 -11.65
N GLU A 67 11.25 11.81 -11.99
CA GLU A 67 11.88 12.75 -11.04
C GLU A 67 12.49 12.06 -9.80
N GLY A 68 13.01 10.84 -9.95
CA GLY A 68 13.63 10.08 -8.86
C GLY A 68 12.62 9.55 -7.82
N LYS A 69 11.32 9.56 -8.14
CA LYS A 69 10.27 8.95 -7.32
C LYS A 69 9.72 7.72 -8.03
N GLY A 70 9.83 6.56 -7.39
CA GLY A 70 9.22 5.32 -7.87
C GLY A 70 7.71 5.43 -7.93
N ALA A 71 7.13 4.99 -9.05
CA ALA A 71 5.70 4.88 -9.28
C ALA A 71 5.41 3.58 -10.03
N TYR A 72 4.16 3.14 -9.94
CA TYR A 72 3.65 1.96 -10.60
C TYR A 72 2.68 2.36 -11.69
N ARG A 73 2.86 1.78 -12.87
CA ARG A 73 2.00 2.01 -14.03
C ARG A 73 1.35 0.70 -14.45
N PHE A 74 0.07 0.78 -14.79
CA PHE A 74 -0.66 -0.34 -15.37
C PHE A 74 -1.60 0.15 -16.46
N GLN A 75 -1.64 -0.58 -17.57
CA GLN A 75 -2.57 -0.38 -18.67
C GLN A 75 -3.32 -1.70 -18.87
N CYS A 76 -4.63 -1.68 -18.64
CA CYS A 76 -5.43 -2.89 -18.81
C CYS A 76 -5.83 -3.09 -20.29
N PRO A 77 -6.03 -4.34 -20.74
CA PRO A 77 -6.42 -4.64 -22.11
C PRO A 77 -7.90 -4.33 -22.41
N SER A 78 -8.75 -4.37 -21.37
CA SER A 78 -10.18 -4.12 -21.45
C SER A 78 -10.74 -3.72 -20.08
N ALA A 79 -11.99 -3.28 -20.03
CA ALA A 79 -12.73 -3.13 -18.78
C ALA A 79 -12.67 -4.43 -17.94
N GLY A 80 -12.36 -4.31 -16.65
CA GLY A 80 -12.14 -5.47 -15.79
C GLY A 80 -11.85 -5.13 -14.34
N LEU A 81 -11.69 -6.19 -13.53
CA LEU A 81 -11.19 -6.13 -12.16
C LEU A 81 -9.74 -6.65 -12.13
N PHE A 82 -8.80 -5.84 -11.65
CA PHE A 82 -7.37 -6.12 -11.74
C PHE A 82 -6.67 -5.93 -10.40
N GLN A 83 -5.93 -6.92 -9.93
CA GLN A 83 -5.18 -6.87 -8.67
C GLN A 83 -3.67 -6.77 -8.93
N CYS A 84 -3.04 -5.74 -8.36
CA CYS A 84 -1.60 -5.58 -8.39
C CYS A 84 -0.93 -6.63 -7.51
N SER A 85 0.04 -7.37 -8.06
CA SER A 85 0.83 -8.35 -7.32
C SER A 85 1.78 -7.75 -6.28
N ILE A 86 2.20 -6.50 -6.45
CA ILE A 86 3.16 -5.80 -5.58
C ILE A 86 2.43 -5.12 -4.40
N THR A 87 1.49 -4.24 -4.71
CA THR A 87 0.84 -3.41 -3.67
C THR A 87 -0.47 -4.01 -3.12
N GLY A 88 -0.98 -5.07 -3.75
CA GLY A 88 -2.26 -5.68 -3.40
C GLY A 88 -3.48 -4.83 -3.74
N LEU A 89 -3.31 -3.63 -4.32
CA LEU A 89 -4.43 -2.79 -4.76
C LEU A 89 -5.26 -3.51 -5.83
N VAL A 90 -6.58 -3.39 -5.75
CA VAL A 90 -7.50 -3.86 -6.80
C VAL A 90 -8.20 -2.68 -7.46
N PHE A 91 -8.26 -2.71 -8.79
CA PHE A 91 -8.87 -1.69 -9.62
C PHE A 91 -10.00 -2.29 -10.42
N LYS A 92 -11.22 -1.75 -10.27
CA LYS A 92 -12.27 -1.92 -11.28
C LYS A 92 -12.12 -0.77 -12.28
N MET A 93 -11.64 -1.07 -13.48
CA MET A 93 -11.22 -0.03 -14.41
C MET A 93 -11.25 -0.46 -15.88
N GLU A 94 -11.22 0.54 -16.75
CA GLU A 94 -10.84 0.44 -18.17
C GLU A 94 -9.84 1.55 -18.48
N GLY A 95 -8.73 1.24 -19.15
CA GLY A 95 -7.69 2.21 -19.49
C GLY A 95 -6.41 2.04 -18.68
N GLY A 96 -5.86 3.15 -18.18
CA GLY A 96 -4.53 3.15 -17.56
C GLY A 96 -4.46 3.97 -16.26
N VAL A 97 -3.73 3.42 -15.28
CA VAL A 97 -3.50 4.02 -13.97
C VAL A 97 -2.00 4.19 -13.72
N LEU A 98 -1.63 5.34 -13.18
CA LEU A 98 -0.34 5.60 -12.56
C LEU A 98 -0.59 5.85 -11.08
N TYR A 99 0.15 5.19 -10.20
CA TYR A 99 0.01 5.41 -8.77
C TYR A 99 1.35 5.24 -8.06
N ARG A 100 1.43 5.81 -6.86
CA ARG A 100 2.60 5.66 -6.00
C ARG A 100 2.21 5.80 -4.53
N THR A 101 3.03 5.23 -3.66
CA THR A 101 2.93 5.50 -2.24
C THR A 101 3.44 6.92 -1.95
N VAL A 102 2.72 7.65 -1.10
CA VAL A 102 3.11 8.98 -0.60
C VAL A 102 2.98 9.00 0.92
N HIS A 103 3.58 10.01 1.56
CA HIS A 103 3.53 10.13 3.01
C HIS A 103 2.19 10.68 3.50
N TRP A 104 1.77 10.19 4.66
CA TRP A 104 0.68 10.78 5.42
C TRP A 104 1.10 12.10 6.09
N ASP A 105 0.24 13.12 6.04
CA ASP A 105 0.31 14.19 7.02
C ASP A 105 -0.28 13.68 8.36
N ARG A 106 0.62 13.24 9.25
CA ARG A 106 0.23 12.71 10.55
C ARG A 106 -0.33 13.76 11.50
N ARG A 107 0.02 15.03 11.31
CA ARG A 107 -0.53 16.11 12.15
C ARG A 107 -1.99 16.32 11.79
N LEU A 108 -2.29 16.41 10.50
CA LEU A 108 -3.66 16.57 10.02
C LEU A 108 -4.54 15.37 10.43
N LEU A 109 -4.05 14.15 10.23
CA LEU A 109 -4.76 12.93 10.69
C LEU A 109 -5.05 12.95 12.20
N SER A 110 -4.04 13.29 13.00
CA SER A 110 -4.17 13.34 14.46
C SER A 110 -5.17 14.40 14.91
N GLN A 111 -5.24 15.55 14.24
CA GLN A 111 -6.20 16.61 14.56
C GLN A 111 -7.64 16.17 14.28
N SER A 112 -7.84 15.26 13.33
CA SER A 112 -9.13 14.64 13.04
C SER A 112 -9.45 13.41 13.91
N GLY A 113 -8.62 13.10 14.91
CA GLY A 113 -8.81 11.91 15.77
C GLY A 113 -8.53 10.59 15.05
N LYS A 114 -7.73 10.61 13.97
CA LYS A 114 -7.47 9.45 13.11
C LYS A 114 -6.00 9.05 13.12
N ARG A 115 -5.73 7.80 12.76
CA ARG A 115 -4.39 7.27 12.49
C ARG A 115 -4.35 6.47 11.19
N PRO A 116 -3.20 6.36 10.52
CA PRO A 116 -3.04 5.48 9.35
C PRO A 116 -3.33 4.01 9.71
N ALA A 117 -3.99 3.30 8.81
CA ALA A 117 -4.15 1.84 8.84
C ALA A 117 -3.50 1.16 7.61
N GLY A 118 -2.64 1.88 6.90
CA GLY A 118 -1.92 1.42 5.72
C GLY A 118 -1.22 2.56 4.97
N PRO A 119 -0.68 2.29 3.79
CA PRO A 119 -0.10 3.33 2.93
C PRO A 119 -1.14 4.33 2.43
N LEU A 120 -0.68 5.54 2.10
CA LEU A 120 -1.43 6.53 1.33
C LEU A 120 -0.98 6.44 -0.12
N PHE A 121 -1.91 6.22 -1.05
CA PHE A 121 -1.60 6.11 -2.46
C PHE A 121 -2.04 7.36 -3.20
N LYS A 122 -1.13 8.02 -3.92
CA LYS A 122 -1.46 9.07 -4.89
C LYS A 122 -1.71 8.43 -6.24
N PHE A 123 -2.87 8.70 -6.82
CA PHE A 123 -3.24 8.23 -8.15
C PHE A 123 -3.16 9.37 -9.17
N THR A 124 -2.87 9.02 -10.41
CA THR A 124 -2.88 9.90 -11.57
C THR A 124 -3.41 9.08 -12.74
N CYS A 125 -4.46 9.57 -13.39
CA CYS A 125 -5.04 8.87 -14.54
C CYS A 125 -4.29 9.25 -15.82
N LEU A 126 -3.93 8.24 -16.62
CA LEU A 126 -3.28 8.47 -17.91
C LEU A 126 -4.33 8.63 -19.03
N LYS A 127 -5.42 7.83 -19.02
CA LYS A 127 -6.63 7.91 -19.89
C LYS A 127 -7.67 6.86 -19.46
N TRP A 128 -8.95 7.28 -19.31
CA TRP A 128 -10.17 6.48 -19.01
C TRP A 128 -10.14 5.66 -17.69
N SER A 129 -11.34 5.32 -17.20
CA SER A 129 -11.72 5.42 -15.77
C SER A 129 -11.44 4.20 -14.89
N VAL A 130 -10.82 4.46 -13.73
CA VAL A 130 -10.94 3.63 -12.52
C VAL A 130 -12.22 4.05 -11.81
N CYS A 131 -13.16 3.11 -11.64
CA CYS A 131 -14.46 3.40 -11.02
C CYS A 131 -14.56 2.89 -9.58
N GLN A 132 -13.76 1.87 -9.23
CA GLN A 132 -13.69 1.34 -7.89
C GLN A 132 -12.25 1.00 -7.54
N LEU A 133 -11.85 1.35 -6.32
CA LEU A 133 -10.55 1.06 -5.76
C LEU A 133 -10.76 0.16 -4.53
N HIS A 134 -10.02 -0.94 -4.45
CA HIS A 134 -9.94 -1.76 -3.25
C HIS A 134 -8.56 -1.60 -2.65
N ILE A 135 -8.50 -1.12 -1.41
CA ILE A 135 -7.27 -0.92 -0.67
C ILE A 135 -7.15 -2.02 0.37
N GLN A 136 -6.01 -2.71 0.41
CA GLN A 136 -5.80 -3.81 1.34
C GLN A 136 -5.77 -3.30 2.79
N ASN A 137 -6.66 -3.84 3.62
CA ASN A 137 -6.58 -3.66 5.08
C ASN A 137 -5.72 -4.78 5.68
N CYS A 138 -5.30 -4.65 6.94
CA CYS A 138 -4.66 -5.74 7.67
C CYS A 138 -5.46 -6.20 8.89
N GLU A 139 -6.60 -5.59 9.18
CA GLU A 139 -7.32 -5.85 10.42
C GLU A 139 -7.85 -7.29 10.43
N ILE A 140 -7.84 -7.92 11.61
CA ILE A 140 -8.45 -9.22 11.87
C ILE A 140 -9.59 -8.96 12.84
N HIS A 141 -10.81 -9.15 12.36
CA HIS A 141 -12.02 -8.82 13.11
C HIS A 141 -12.39 -9.99 14.02
N SER A 142 -12.50 -9.71 15.32
CA SER A 142 -12.76 -10.74 16.32
C SER A 142 -14.23 -10.91 16.71
N GLU A 143 -15.15 -10.02 16.29
CA GLU A 143 -16.64 -10.22 16.36
C GLU A 143 -17.47 -8.95 16.02
N GLY A 144 -16.87 -7.77 15.80
CA GLY A 144 -17.59 -6.49 15.61
C GLY A 144 -17.34 -5.75 14.29
N GLY A 145 -16.91 -6.46 13.24
CA GLY A 145 -16.65 -5.85 11.93
C GLY A 145 -15.56 -4.77 11.94
N CYS A 146 -15.51 -3.99 10.86
CA CYS A 146 -14.45 -3.01 10.58
C CYS A 146 -14.93 -1.56 10.74
N ASP A 147 -15.95 -1.33 11.57
CA ASP A 147 -16.71 -0.07 11.60
C ASP A 147 -15.87 1.14 12.04
N PHE A 148 -14.69 0.89 12.63
CA PHE A 148 -13.70 1.89 12.98
C PHE A 148 -12.78 2.31 11.82
N LEU A 149 -12.90 1.68 10.64
CA LEU A 149 -12.14 2.01 9.45
C LEU A 149 -12.87 3.04 8.59
N SER A 150 -12.11 4.03 8.12
CA SER A 150 -12.54 5.02 7.13
C SER A 150 -11.48 5.19 6.06
N VAL A 151 -11.83 5.76 4.91
CA VAL A 151 -10.86 6.08 3.86
C VAL A 151 -10.61 7.58 3.88
N ALA A 152 -9.37 8.00 4.09
CA ALA A 152 -9.00 9.38 3.87
C ALA A 152 -8.93 9.65 2.36
N HIS A 153 -9.62 10.69 1.92
CA HIS A 153 -9.47 11.28 0.61
C HIS A 153 -8.75 12.62 0.80
N VAL A 154 -7.53 12.72 0.26
CA VAL A 154 -6.70 13.92 0.38
C VAL A 154 -6.49 14.52 -0.99
N THR A 155 -6.97 15.74 -1.16
CA THR A 155 -6.82 16.53 -2.38
C THR A 155 -5.42 17.18 -2.43
N ASP A 156 -5.10 17.88 -3.51
CA ASP A 156 -3.76 18.48 -3.68
C ASP A 156 -3.59 19.85 -3.02
N ASP A 157 -4.68 20.51 -2.64
CA ASP A 157 -4.68 21.63 -1.70
C ASP A 157 -4.56 21.15 -0.23
N ASP A 158 -4.24 19.86 -0.04
CA ASP A 158 -4.08 19.18 1.24
C ASP A 158 -5.33 19.24 2.14
N SER A 159 -6.50 19.51 1.54
CA SER A 159 -7.78 19.25 2.19
C SER A 159 -7.97 17.74 2.38
N MET A 160 -8.50 17.33 3.52
CA MET A 160 -8.69 15.94 3.89
C MET A 160 -10.11 15.73 4.36
N GLU A 161 -10.79 14.79 3.73
CA GLU A 161 -12.09 14.29 4.17
C GLU A 161 -12.01 12.78 4.43
N PHE A 162 -12.94 12.27 5.24
CA PHE A 162 -13.02 10.85 5.58
C PHE A 162 -14.29 10.27 4.98
N LEU A 163 -14.09 9.41 3.99
CA LEU A 163 -15.14 8.68 3.31
C LEU A 163 -15.45 7.39 4.06
N LEU A 164 -16.73 7.04 4.15
CA LEU A 164 -17.13 5.71 4.55
C LEU A 164 -16.82 4.72 3.42
N PRO A 165 -16.30 3.52 3.73
CA PRO A 165 -16.21 2.43 2.77
C PRO A 165 -17.55 2.15 2.10
N HIS A 166 -17.52 1.79 0.82
CA HIS A 166 -18.69 1.20 0.16
C HIS A 166 -18.95 -0.20 0.74
N GLU A 167 -17.88 -0.96 0.95
CA GLU A 167 -17.88 -2.28 1.57
C GLU A 167 -16.51 -2.50 2.23
N THR A 168 -16.47 -3.27 3.33
CA THR A 168 -15.20 -3.78 3.86
C THR A 168 -15.25 -5.30 3.94
N THR A 169 -14.37 -5.94 3.17
CA THR A 169 -14.16 -7.39 3.19
C THR A 169 -13.08 -7.75 4.21
N GLU A 170 -12.88 -9.04 4.47
CA GLU A 170 -11.79 -9.53 5.30
C GLU A 170 -10.41 -9.00 4.88
N THR A 171 -10.24 -8.67 3.59
CA THR A 171 -8.94 -8.36 3.01
C THR A 171 -8.79 -6.93 2.51
N HIS A 172 -9.88 -6.30 2.06
CA HIS A 172 -9.87 -5.00 1.41
C HIS A 172 -11.00 -4.09 1.89
N VAL A 173 -10.71 -2.80 1.96
CA VAL A 173 -11.70 -1.72 2.00
C VAL A 173 -12.00 -1.29 0.56
N ILE A 174 -13.28 -1.32 0.17
CA ILE A 174 -13.75 -1.03 -1.18
C ILE A 174 -14.35 0.37 -1.20
N LEU A 175 -13.93 1.21 -2.15
CA LEU A 175 -14.45 2.55 -2.34
C LEU A 175 -14.74 2.85 -3.81
N ASN A 176 -15.86 3.53 -4.05
CA ASN A 176 -16.15 4.12 -5.34
C ASN A 176 -15.46 5.49 -5.40
N ILE A 177 -14.53 5.66 -6.35
CA ILE A 177 -13.81 6.93 -6.50
C ILE A 177 -14.41 7.77 -7.61
N THR A 178 -14.46 9.08 -7.39
CA THR A 178 -14.97 10.06 -8.36
C THR A 178 -13.84 10.87 -9.01
N GLY A 179 -12.63 10.77 -8.47
CA GLY A 179 -11.45 11.47 -8.95
C GLY A 179 -10.16 10.74 -8.62
N PHE A 180 -9.05 11.25 -9.16
CA PHE A 180 -7.71 10.72 -8.94
C PHE A 180 -6.95 11.66 -8.02
N CYS A 181 -7.03 11.36 -6.72
CA CYS A 181 -6.37 12.11 -5.64
C CYS A 181 -5.51 11.14 -4.83
N LYS A 182 -5.33 11.41 -3.53
CA LYS A 182 -4.67 10.50 -2.61
C LYS A 182 -5.73 9.75 -1.79
N TYR A 183 -5.61 8.43 -1.70
CA TYR A 183 -6.51 7.58 -0.90
C TYR A 183 -5.73 6.63 0.00
N GLY A 184 -6.19 6.48 1.24
CA GLY A 184 -5.56 5.56 2.20
C GLY A 184 -6.51 5.21 3.34
N ILE A 185 -6.33 4.02 3.92
CA ILE A 185 -7.16 3.56 5.03
C ILE A 185 -6.71 4.24 6.32
N THR A 186 -7.68 4.68 7.09
CA THR A 186 -7.53 5.28 8.41
C THR A 186 -8.36 4.53 9.42
N LYS A 187 -7.97 4.66 10.68
CA LYS A 187 -8.66 4.10 11.83
C LYS A 187 -8.82 5.17 12.90
N GLU A 188 -9.85 5.10 13.72
CA GLU A 188 -9.96 5.98 14.88
C GLU A 188 -8.72 5.86 15.78
N GLN A 189 -8.26 6.99 16.28
CA GLN A 189 -7.09 7.05 17.16
C GLN A 189 -7.33 6.26 18.46
N GLU A 190 -8.57 6.27 18.94
CA GLU A 190 -9.04 5.59 20.15
C GLU A 190 -9.49 4.15 19.90
N ALA A 191 -9.52 3.71 18.63
CA ALA A 191 -9.94 2.35 18.32
C ALA A 191 -9.04 1.32 19.03
N PRO A 192 -9.63 0.21 19.51
CA PRO A 192 -8.91 -0.80 20.27
C PRO A 192 -7.73 -1.36 19.47
N VAL A 193 -6.74 -1.84 20.22
CA VAL A 193 -5.65 -2.63 19.66
C VAL A 193 -6.24 -3.94 19.16
N SER A 194 -6.23 -4.13 17.85
CA SER A 194 -6.70 -5.35 17.19
C SER A 194 -5.54 -6.09 16.55
N PRO A 195 -5.65 -7.42 16.45
CA PRO A 195 -4.70 -8.21 15.69
C PRO A 195 -4.71 -7.78 14.22
N ILE A 196 -3.53 -7.73 13.60
CA ILE A 196 -3.39 -7.48 12.16
C ILE A 196 -2.68 -8.63 11.45
N ARG A 197 -3.03 -8.85 10.18
CA ARG A 197 -2.28 -9.66 9.23
C ARG A 197 -0.94 -8.97 8.96
N ALA A 198 0.15 -9.66 9.25
CA ALA A 198 1.51 -9.18 9.08
C ALA A 198 2.34 -10.13 8.22
N LEU A 199 3.35 -9.58 7.55
CA LEU A 199 4.43 -10.25 6.86
C LEU A 199 5.61 -10.36 7.82
N VAL A 200 6.23 -11.53 7.81
CA VAL A 200 7.43 -11.86 8.59
C VAL A 200 8.55 -12.13 7.61
N LEU A 201 9.55 -11.26 7.68
CA LEU A 201 10.78 -11.39 6.92
C LEU A 201 11.88 -11.90 7.84
N LEU A 202 12.47 -13.02 7.46
CA LEU A 202 13.56 -13.66 8.17
C LEU A 202 14.86 -13.43 7.42
N PHE A 203 15.83 -12.77 8.07
CA PHE A 203 17.18 -12.57 7.54
C PHE A 203 18.17 -13.33 8.40
N TYR A 204 18.65 -14.44 7.85
CA TYR A 204 19.72 -15.21 8.46
C TYR A 204 21.08 -14.61 8.10
N GLN A 205 21.85 -14.25 9.11
CA GLN A 205 23.25 -13.86 8.96
C GLN A 205 24.13 -15.09 9.20
N LEU A 206 25.06 -15.31 8.26
CA LEU A 206 26.08 -16.34 8.39
C LEU A 206 26.91 -16.13 9.68
N PRO A 207 27.47 -17.22 10.26
CA PRO A 207 28.27 -17.12 11.47
C PRO A 207 29.39 -16.08 11.34
N ASP A 208 29.58 -15.28 12.40
CA ASP A 208 30.73 -14.37 12.51
C ASP A 208 32.03 -15.13 12.87
N ASP A 209 33.14 -14.40 13.03
CA ASP A 209 34.44 -14.97 13.41
C ASP A 209 34.41 -15.67 14.79
N ASN A 210 33.39 -15.38 15.62
CA ASN A 210 33.14 -16.02 16.92
C ASN A 210 32.11 -17.17 16.82
N ASN A 211 31.79 -17.60 15.59
CA ASN A 211 30.81 -18.65 15.28
C ASN A 211 29.39 -18.35 15.80
N ARG A 212 29.04 -17.06 15.97
CA ARG A 212 27.69 -16.63 16.39
C ARG A 212 26.82 -16.44 15.16
N THR A 213 25.65 -17.06 15.17
CA THR A 213 24.63 -16.89 14.12
C THR A 213 23.53 -15.95 14.59
N THR A 214 23.10 -15.03 13.73
CA THR A 214 22.01 -14.10 14.03
C THR A 214 20.85 -14.31 13.05
N LEU A 215 19.65 -14.46 13.59
CA LEU A 215 18.40 -14.43 12.82
C LEU A 215 17.69 -13.11 13.12
N ASN A 216 17.64 -12.22 12.14
CA ASN A 216 16.85 -11.00 12.24
C ASN A 216 15.42 -11.30 11.78
N VAL A 217 14.45 -10.88 12.58
CA VAL A 217 13.02 -11.06 12.32
C VAL A 217 12.39 -9.67 12.19
N LEU A 218 11.95 -9.34 10.98
CA LEU A 218 11.21 -8.11 10.71
C LEU A 218 9.72 -8.44 10.58
N LEU A 219 8.90 -7.69 11.30
CA LEU A 219 7.45 -7.84 11.37
C LEU A 219 6.79 -6.61 10.77
N LEU A 220 6.15 -6.75 9.61
CA LEU A 220 5.54 -5.66 8.87
C LEU A 220 4.05 -5.92 8.67
N PRO A 221 3.15 -4.92 8.68
CA PRO A 221 1.78 -5.11 8.21
C PRO A 221 1.73 -5.68 6.78
N ARG A 222 0.73 -6.51 6.46
CA ARG A 222 0.61 -7.17 5.14
C ARG A 222 0.38 -6.20 3.97
N ASN A 223 -0.06 -4.99 4.25
CA ASN A 223 -0.30 -3.96 3.23
C ASN A 223 0.88 -3.00 3.06
N VAL A 224 2.06 -3.34 3.59
CA VAL A 224 3.31 -2.63 3.28
C VAL A 224 3.82 -3.06 1.91
N ASP A 225 4.21 -2.07 1.11
CA ASP A 225 4.93 -2.27 -0.14
C ASP A 225 6.38 -2.69 0.16
N ILE A 226 6.75 -3.90 -0.26
CA ILE A 226 8.09 -4.47 -0.05
C ILE A 226 8.86 -4.33 -1.36
N ASP A 227 9.21 -3.11 -1.73
CA ASP A 227 10.27 -2.89 -2.71
C ASP A 227 11.63 -2.84 -1.98
N GLU A 228 12.69 -3.35 -2.62
CA GLU A 228 13.97 -3.67 -1.98
C GLU A 228 14.65 -2.47 -1.30
N GLU A 229 14.41 -1.25 -1.79
CA GLU A 229 14.96 -0.02 -1.23
C GLU A 229 14.30 0.39 0.10
N ALA A 230 13.04 0.03 0.33
CA ALA A 230 12.31 0.43 1.54
C ALA A 230 12.76 -0.35 2.80
N VAL A 231 13.31 -1.54 2.63
CA VAL A 231 13.74 -2.41 3.74
C VAL A 231 15.16 -2.07 4.23
N CYS A 232 15.99 -1.44 3.39
CA CYS A 232 17.35 -1.04 3.75
C CYS A 232 17.44 0.28 4.55
N GLY A 233 16.32 0.97 4.75
CA GLY A 233 16.25 2.23 5.50
C GLY A 233 15.61 2.13 6.89
N LEU A 234 15.28 0.92 7.36
CA LEU A 234 14.79 0.64 8.72
C LEU A 234 15.92 0.13 9.62
#